data_AF-A0A956FEV6-F1
#
_entry.id   AF-A0A956FEV6-F1
#
_cell.length_a   1.000
_cell.length_b   1.000
_cell.length_c   1.000
_cell.angle_alpha   90.00
_cell.angle_beta   90.00
_cell.angle_gamma   90.00
#
_symmetry.space_group_name_H-M   'P 1'
#
loop_
_entity.id
_entity.type
_entity.pdbx_description
1 polymer ?
#
loop_
_entity_poly.entity_id
_entity_poly.type
_entity_poly.pdbx_seq_one_letter_code
_entity_poly.pdbx_strand_id
1 'polypeptide(L)'
;MSSERCLVVGLIAWGLAALVPACSDDSGDDAGAGASTGGASSSSGGGSGVDGSTGSTSGEASTGSTAADATDSGGTSEGSTSEGGEETSIPEVGFDQILELMTVECFCHRSAMPSGGLDLRDAAAYASIVSIPSVEAPGVDRVSPGDPSQSYLYLKVIGEQASVGGSGVRMPAGMLPLPPEDIDLIRFWILGGAQP
;
A
#
# COMPACT_ATOMS: atom_id res chain seq x y z
N MET A 1 16.26 -53.25 -30.44
CA MET A 1 17.53 -52.51 -30.69
C MET A 1 17.64 -51.41 -29.63
N SER A 2 18.03 -51.76 -28.41
CA SER A 2 19.32 -51.39 -27.78
C SER A 2 20.17 -50.39 -28.58
N SER A 3 20.24 -49.16 -28.06
CA SER A 3 21.25 -48.15 -28.38
C SER A 3 21.61 -47.41 -27.09
N GLU A 4 22.51 -47.99 -26.33
CA GLU A 4 23.23 -47.41 -25.21
C GLU A 4 24.32 -46.46 -25.77
N ARG A 5 24.64 -45.34 -25.09
CA ARG A 5 26.03 -44.92 -24.79
C ARG A 5 26.19 -43.53 -24.14
N CYS A 6 26.81 -43.59 -22.95
CA CYS A 6 27.84 -42.70 -22.39
C CYS A 6 27.53 -41.24 -22.05
N LEU A 7 27.13 -41.06 -20.79
CA LEU A 7 27.77 -40.20 -19.77
C LEU A 7 28.97 -39.34 -20.26
N VAL A 8 28.84 -38.01 -20.20
CA VAL A 8 29.95 -37.12 -19.82
C VAL A 8 29.45 -36.22 -18.69
N VAL A 9 29.76 -36.64 -17.47
CA VAL A 9 29.65 -35.81 -16.26
C VAL A 9 30.84 -34.85 -16.30
N GLY A 10 30.60 -33.65 -16.81
CA GLY A 10 31.56 -32.54 -16.80
C GLY A 10 31.31 -31.66 -15.58
N LEU A 11 31.81 -32.07 -14.41
CA LEU A 11 31.96 -31.21 -13.24
C LEU A 11 33.03 -30.16 -13.54
N ILE A 12 32.64 -28.95 -13.94
CA ILE A 12 33.55 -27.80 -13.96
C ILE A 12 33.41 -27.09 -12.63
N ALA A 13 34.24 -27.50 -11.67
CA ALA A 13 34.49 -26.78 -10.44
C ALA A 13 35.14 -25.44 -10.78
N TRP A 14 34.38 -24.34 -10.70
CA TRP A 14 34.95 -22.99 -10.74
C TRP A 14 35.52 -22.66 -9.37
N GLY A 15 36.84 -22.51 -9.37
CA GLY A 15 37.67 -22.31 -8.20
C GLY A 15 37.30 -21.06 -7.41
N LEU A 16 37.28 -21.27 -6.11
CA LEU A 16 37.31 -20.28 -5.04
C LEU A 16 38.58 -19.41 -5.17
N ALA A 17 38.42 -18.10 -5.28
CA ALA A 17 39.47 -17.13 -5.00
C ALA A 17 38.88 -15.98 -4.17
N ALA A 18 38.64 -16.24 -2.88
CA ALA A 18 38.35 -15.20 -1.91
C ALA A 18 39.68 -14.61 -1.42
N LEU A 19 39.92 -13.36 -1.79
CA LEU A 19 41.02 -12.53 -1.34
C LEU A 19 40.76 -12.10 0.10
N VAL A 20 41.68 -12.43 1.00
CA VAL A 20 41.64 -12.04 2.42
C VAL A 20 42.09 -10.58 2.55
N PRO A 21 41.39 -9.71 3.30
CA PRO A 21 41.95 -8.43 3.73
C PRO A 21 42.72 -8.64 5.03
N ALA A 22 44.02 -8.31 5.03
CA ALA A 22 44.84 -8.29 6.23
C ALA A 22 45.86 -7.13 6.16
N CYS A 23 45.60 -6.09 6.97
CA CYS A 23 46.53 -5.18 7.67
C CYS A 23 45.76 -3.90 8.04
N SER A 24 45.96 -3.19 9.15
CA SER A 24 46.66 -3.44 10.42
C SER A 24 46.14 -2.39 11.41
N ASP A 25 46.12 -2.77 12.67
CA ASP A 25 45.95 -1.92 13.85
C ASP A 25 47.15 -0.98 14.01
N ASP A 26 46.92 0.32 14.20
CA ASP A 26 47.93 1.27 14.71
C ASP A 26 47.25 2.25 15.68
N SER A 27 47.49 1.99 16.96
CA SER A 27 47.13 2.85 18.09
C SER A 27 48.29 3.80 18.38
N GLY A 28 48.01 5.10 18.50
CA GLY A 28 49.01 6.09 18.91
C GLY A 28 48.38 7.41 19.36
N ASP A 29 48.16 7.53 20.66
CA ASP A 29 47.95 8.77 21.42
C ASP A 29 49.12 9.74 21.24
N ASP A 30 48.86 11.05 21.12
CA ASP A 30 49.63 12.05 21.88
C ASP A 30 48.93 13.41 21.99
N ALA A 31 49.04 13.98 23.18
CA ALA A 31 48.33 15.15 23.67
C ALA A 31 48.97 16.47 23.22
N GLY A 32 48.15 17.53 23.07
CA GLY A 32 48.64 18.88 22.84
C GLY A 32 47.58 19.94 23.12
N ALA A 33 47.61 20.48 24.34
CA ALA A 33 46.73 21.51 24.85
C ALA A 33 46.80 22.85 24.07
N GLY A 34 45.68 23.57 24.05
CA GLY A 34 45.61 24.95 23.57
C GLY A 34 44.24 25.58 23.83
N ALA A 35 44.04 26.08 25.05
CA ALA A 35 42.86 26.83 25.45
C ALA A 35 42.71 28.14 24.65
N SER A 36 41.47 28.54 24.34
CA SER A 36 40.85 29.72 24.97
C SER A 36 39.63 30.25 24.20
N THR A 37 38.59 30.51 25.01
CA THR A 37 37.65 31.65 24.95
C THR A 37 36.63 31.73 23.83
N GLY A 38 35.36 31.60 24.24
CA GLY A 38 34.46 32.76 24.22
C GLY A 38 33.27 32.64 23.28
N GLY A 39 32.06 32.80 23.83
CA GLY A 39 30.90 33.21 23.04
C GLY A 39 29.62 32.44 23.35
N ALA A 40 29.08 32.60 24.56
CA ALA A 40 27.66 32.37 24.80
C ALA A 40 26.84 33.48 24.13
N SER A 41 25.70 33.13 23.53
CA SER A 41 24.55 34.03 23.37
C SER A 41 23.30 33.23 23.04
N SER A 42 22.51 32.98 24.08
CA SER A 42 21.07 32.77 24.02
C SER A 42 20.35 33.99 23.45
N SER A 43 19.29 33.80 22.67
CA SER A 43 18.21 34.80 22.59
C SER A 43 16.85 34.13 22.50
N SER A 44 16.16 34.20 23.63
CA SER A 44 14.72 34.08 23.79
C SER A 44 14.03 35.39 23.41
N GLY A 45 12.81 35.30 22.86
CA GLY A 45 11.81 36.38 22.78
C GLY A 45 10.69 35.95 21.82
N GLY A 46 9.41 35.82 22.18
CA GLY A 46 8.65 36.43 23.26
C GLY A 46 7.87 37.63 22.71
N GLY A 47 6.58 37.45 22.39
CA GLY A 47 5.72 38.55 21.93
C GLY A 47 4.25 38.14 21.73
N SER A 48 3.45 38.26 22.78
CA SER A 48 1.98 38.34 22.74
C SER A 48 1.55 39.82 22.81
N GLY A 49 0.43 40.17 22.18
CA GLY A 49 -0.25 41.47 22.36
C GLY A 49 -1.33 41.70 21.29
N VAL A 50 -2.61 41.40 21.54
CA VAL A 50 -3.74 42.20 22.12
C VAL A 50 -4.54 43.07 21.12
N ASP A 51 -5.85 42.79 21.14
CA ASP A 51 -7.06 43.62 21.07
C ASP A 51 -7.37 44.67 19.98
N GLY A 52 -8.55 44.47 19.37
CA GLY A 52 -9.63 45.45 19.21
C GLY A 52 -9.59 46.34 17.95
N SER A 53 -10.68 46.84 17.38
CA SER A 53 -12.13 46.66 17.54
C SER A 53 -12.80 47.54 16.44
N THR A 54 -14.09 47.31 16.16
CA THR A 54 -15.04 48.23 15.47
C THR A 54 -14.86 48.47 13.95
N GLY A 55 -15.88 48.56 13.09
CA GLY A 55 -17.33 48.49 13.22
C GLY A 55 -18.00 49.13 11.98
N SER A 56 -19.05 48.46 11.46
CA SER A 56 -20.23 48.98 10.73
C SER A 56 -20.00 49.68 9.34
N THR A 57 -20.87 49.68 8.33
CA THR A 57 -22.34 49.76 8.25
C THR A 57 -22.89 49.35 6.85
N SER A 58 -24.11 48.79 6.84
CA SER A 58 -25.30 49.09 5.97
C SER A 58 -25.37 48.85 4.46
N GLY A 59 -26.50 48.23 4.05
CA GLY A 59 -27.17 48.31 2.73
C GLY A 59 -27.68 46.95 2.21
N GLU A 60 -28.81 46.40 2.67
CA GLU A 60 -30.19 46.49 2.07
C GLU A 60 -30.29 45.98 0.61
N ALA A 61 -31.28 45.23 0.13
CA ALA A 61 -32.40 44.41 0.62
C ALA A 61 -33.05 43.72 -0.62
N SER A 62 -33.72 42.57 -0.41
CA SER A 62 -34.88 41.97 -1.14
C SER A 62 -34.85 41.82 -2.68
N THR A 63 -35.22 40.68 -3.27
CA THR A 63 -36.55 40.03 -3.30
C THR A 63 -36.36 38.49 -3.45
N GLY A 64 -37.17 37.57 -2.93
CA GLY A 64 -38.62 37.54 -2.80
C GLY A 64 -39.22 36.69 -3.92
N SER A 65 -39.38 35.38 -3.71
CA SER A 65 -40.26 34.53 -4.54
C SER A 65 -40.84 33.39 -3.69
N THR A 66 -42.17 33.40 -3.62
CA THR A 66 -43.03 32.53 -2.81
C THR A 66 -43.59 31.36 -3.64
N ALA A 67 -43.51 30.18 -3.04
CA ALA A 67 -44.49 29.09 -2.96
C ALA A 67 -45.47 28.76 -4.12
N ALA A 68 -45.46 27.47 -4.48
CA ALA A 68 -46.59 26.58 -4.79
C ALA A 68 -45.99 25.21 -5.17
N ASP A 69 -46.58 24.04 -5.02
CA ASP A 69 -47.77 23.49 -4.38
C ASP A 69 -47.63 21.95 -4.53
N ALA A 70 -48.30 21.18 -3.69
CA ALA A 70 -48.15 19.73 -3.60
C ALA A 70 -48.59 18.95 -4.86
N THR A 71 -47.95 17.81 -5.13
CA THR A 71 -48.68 16.66 -5.71
C THR A 71 -48.04 15.34 -5.27
N ASP A 72 -48.77 14.68 -4.38
CA ASP A 72 -48.77 13.25 -4.12
C ASP A 72 -49.23 12.49 -5.37
N SER A 73 -48.47 11.48 -5.79
CA SER A 73 -48.97 10.41 -6.66
C SER A 73 -48.07 9.19 -6.56
N GLY A 74 -48.56 8.20 -5.80
CA GLY A 74 -48.94 6.91 -6.36
C GLY A 74 -47.84 6.09 -7.01
N GLY A 75 -47.44 5.02 -6.32
CA GLY A 75 -46.55 4.02 -6.86
C GLY A 75 -47.09 3.32 -8.10
N THR A 76 -46.16 2.95 -8.97
CA THR A 76 -46.26 1.75 -9.80
C THR A 76 -44.97 0.98 -9.62
N SER A 77 -45.02 -0.05 -8.78
CA SER A 77 -44.10 -1.16 -8.84
C SER A 77 -44.38 -1.89 -10.14
N GLU A 78 -43.79 -1.40 -11.22
CA GLU A 78 -43.62 -2.19 -12.43
C GLU A 78 -42.50 -3.16 -12.08
N GLY A 79 -42.90 -4.39 -11.77
CA GLY A 79 -41.98 -5.50 -11.65
C GLY A 79 -41.18 -5.56 -12.94
N SER A 80 -39.88 -5.26 -12.84
CA SER A 80 -38.93 -5.71 -13.84
C SER A 80 -38.94 -7.23 -13.79
N THR A 81 -39.72 -7.76 -14.71
CA THR A 81 -39.62 -9.10 -15.22
C THR A 81 -38.16 -9.42 -15.44
N SER A 82 -37.77 -10.53 -14.84
CA SER A 82 -36.53 -11.24 -15.08
C SER A 82 -36.25 -11.34 -16.57
N GLU A 83 -35.16 -10.72 -17.00
CA GLU A 83 -34.50 -11.06 -18.25
C GLU A 83 -33.00 -11.22 -17.97
N GLY A 84 -32.59 -12.49 -17.91
CA GLY A 84 -31.23 -12.92 -18.21
C GLY A 84 -30.11 -12.32 -17.36
N GLY A 85 -30.13 -12.59 -16.05
CA GLY A 85 -28.87 -12.58 -15.30
C GLY A 85 -28.02 -13.75 -15.78
N GLU A 86 -27.13 -13.52 -16.73
CA GLU A 86 -25.89 -14.29 -16.78
C GLU A 86 -25.28 -14.08 -15.39
N GLU A 87 -25.37 -15.09 -14.53
CA GLU A 87 -24.60 -15.12 -13.31
C GLU A 87 -23.15 -15.11 -13.79
N THR A 88 -22.56 -13.92 -13.89
CA THR A 88 -21.12 -13.77 -14.03
C THR A 88 -20.54 -14.29 -12.73
N SER A 89 -20.47 -15.62 -12.64
CA SER A 89 -19.80 -16.34 -11.58
C SER A 89 -18.41 -15.73 -11.47
N ILE A 90 -18.12 -15.11 -10.33
CA ILE A 90 -16.79 -14.59 -10.04
C ILE A 90 -15.83 -15.76 -10.26
N PRO A 91 -14.78 -15.61 -11.09
CA PRO A 91 -13.84 -16.71 -11.29
C PRO A 91 -13.30 -17.12 -9.91
N GLU A 92 -13.28 -18.42 -9.65
CA GLU A 92 -12.70 -18.96 -8.42
C GLU A 92 -11.18 -18.80 -8.52
N VAL A 93 -10.70 -17.65 -8.06
CA VAL A 93 -9.28 -17.33 -7.96
C VAL A 93 -8.82 -17.80 -6.58
N GLY A 94 -7.83 -18.70 -6.54
CA GLY A 94 -7.22 -19.18 -5.29
C GLY A 94 -6.04 -18.34 -4.84
N PHE A 95 -5.62 -18.48 -3.58
CA PHE A 95 -4.51 -17.70 -3.04
C PHE A 95 -3.18 -17.97 -3.75
N ASP A 96 -2.93 -19.20 -4.21
CA ASP A 96 -1.67 -19.55 -4.90
C ASP A 96 -1.41 -18.69 -6.14
N GLN A 97 -2.45 -18.45 -6.96
CA GLN A 97 -2.37 -17.60 -8.15
C GLN A 97 -2.06 -16.15 -7.78
N ILE A 98 -2.72 -15.66 -6.72
CA ILE A 98 -2.51 -14.31 -6.23
C ILE A 98 -1.12 -14.15 -5.62
N LEU A 99 -0.62 -15.15 -4.90
CA LEU A 99 0.72 -15.15 -4.32
C LEU A 99 1.79 -15.11 -5.41
N GLU A 100 1.60 -15.82 -6.53
CA GLU A 100 2.50 -15.75 -7.69
C GLU A 100 2.53 -14.36 -8.30
N LEU A 101 1.36 -13.76 -8.53
CA LEU A 101 1.22 -12.40 -9.05
C LEU A 101 1.89 -11.37 -8.14
N MET A 102 1.59 -11.39 -6.83
CA MET A 102 2.22 -10.50 -5.85
C MET A 102 3.73 -10.75 -5.74
N THR A 103 4.18 -11.98 -5.94
CA THR A 103 5.59 -12.35 -5.87
C THR A 103 6.40 -11.75 -7.01
N VAL A 104 5.86 -11.76 -8.23
CA VAL A 104 6.52 -11.22 -9.43
C VAL A 104 6.48 -9.70 -9.43
N GLU A 105 5.31 -9.12 -9.15
CA GLU A 105 5.08 -7.69 -9.33
C GLU A 105 5.44 -6.85 -8.09
N CYS A 106 5.41 -7.42 -6.88
CA CYS A 106 5.64 -6.69 -5.62
C CYS A 106 6.95 -7.10 -4.90
N PHE A 107 8.05 -7.23 -5.66
CA PHE A 107 9.33 -7.76 -5.17
C PHE A 107 9.90 -7.06 -3.91
N CYS A 108 9.60 -5.78 -3.69
CA CYS A 108 10.05 -5.01 -2.52
C CYS A 108 9.61 -5.64 -1.19
N HIS A 109 8.48 -6.36 -1.19
CA HIS A 109 7.93 -7.05 -0.02
C HIS A 109 8.49 -8.47 0.18
N ARG A 110 9.51 -8.86 -0.61
CA ARG A 110 10.28 -10.10 -0.43
C ARG A 110 11.72 -9.85 0.04
N SER A 111 12.11 -8.57 0.20
CA SER A 111 13.45 -8.21 0.64
C SER A 111 13.62 -8.43 2.15
N ALA A 112 14.87 -8.41 2.65
CA ALA A 112 15.17 -8.63 4.07
C ALA A 112 14.51 -7.60 5.03
N MET A 113 13.99 -6.48 4.49
CA MET A 113 13.12 -5.54 5.19
C MET A 113 11.85 -5.33 4.35
N PRO A 114 10.81 -6.17 4.51
CA PRO A 114 9.55 -5.90 3.85
C PRO A 114 8.93 -4.63 4.44
N SER A 115 8.73 -3.62 3.60
CA SER A 115 7.98 -2.42 3.98
C SER A 115 6.58 -2.83 4.47
N GLY A 116 6.12 -2.22 5.56
CA GLY A 116 4.81 -2.52 6.16
C GLY A 116 4.70 -3.87 6.88
N GLY A 117 5.81 -4.59 7.10
CA GLY A 117 5.81 -5.87 7.82
C GLY A 117 5.01 -6.97 7.11
N LEU A 118 5.08 -6.99 5.78
CA LEU A 118 4.34 -7.90 4.90
C LEU A 118 5.31 -8.91 4.30
N ASP A 119 5.32 -10.14 4.80
CA ASP A 119 6.15 -11.21 4.22
C ASP A 119 5.31 -12.08 3.29
N LEU A 120 5.56 -11.96 1.99
CA LEU A 120 4.87 -12.71 0.94
C LEU A 120 5.67 -13.93 0.45
N ARG A 121 6.61 -14.45 1.26
CA ARG A 121 7.52 -15.54 0.83
C ARG A 121 7.08 -16.94 1.21
N ASP A 122 6.17 -17.10 2.16
CA ASP A 122 5.86 -18.40 2.76
C ASP A 122 4.39 -18.80 2.62
N ALA A 123 4.11 -20.10 2.80
CA ALA A 123 2.76 -20.65 2.92
C ALA A 123 1.93 -20.00 4.05
N ALA A 124 2.57 -19.27 4.97
CA ALA A 124 1.91 -18.48 6.01
C ALA A 124 1.49 -17.08 5.54
N ALA A 125 1.81 -16.67 4.30
CA ALA A 125 1.49 -15.35 3.76
C ALA A 125 -0.01 -15.08 3.86
N TYR A 126 -0.86 -16.05 3.52
CA TYR A 126 -2.32 -15.93 3.65
C TYR A 126 -2.75 -15.46 5.05
N ALA A 127 -2.30 -16.17 6.10
CA ALA A 127 -2.64 -15.87 7.48
C ALA A 127 -2.06 -14.55 7.99
N SER A 128 -1.06 -14.00 7.28
CA SER A 128 -0.44 -12.71 7.62
C SER A 128 -1.11 -11.51 6.93
N ILE A 129 -2.03 -11.74 5.99
CA ILE A 129 -2.66 -10.67 5.19
C ILE A 129 -4.18 -10.67 5.25
N VAL A 130 -4.83 -11.83 5.34
CA VAL A 130 -6.29 -11.91 5.31
C VAL A 130 -6.85 -11.62 6.70
N SER A 131 -7.75 -10.63 6.78
CA SER A 131 -8.35 -10.14 8.04
C SER A 131 -7.32 -9.67 9.08
N ILE A 132 -6.17 -9.18 8.61
CA ILE A 132 -5.13 -8.60 9.45
C ILE A 132 -5.13 -7.08 9.27
N PRO A 133 -5.17 -6.28 10.35
CA PRO A 133 -5.14 -4.83 10.25
C PRO A 133 -3.93 -4.30 9.46
N SER A 134 -4.16 -3.28 8.64
CA SER A 134 -3.08 -2.56 7.97
C SER A 134 -2.29 -1.72 8.97
N VAL A 135 -0.95 -1.73 8.84
CA VAL A 135 -0.06 -0.88 9.63
C VAL A 135 -0.08 0.56 9.11
N GLU A 136 -0.22 0.73 7.79
CA GLU A 136 -0.11 2.03 7.14
C GLU A 136 -1.45 2.77 7.02
N ALA A 137 -2.58 2.07 7.20
CA ALA A 137 -3.93 2.63 7.18
C ALA A 137 -4.75 2.07 8.34
N PRO A 138 -4.74 2.74 9.51
CA PRO A 138 -5.55 2.32 10.66
C PRO A 138 -7.04 2.32 10.30
N GLY A 139 -7.72 1.18 10.51
CA GLY A 139 -9.16 1.05 10.27
C GLY A 139 -9.54 0.24 9.04
N VAL A 140 -8.57 -0.21 8.23
CA VAL A 140 -8.77 -1.17 7.15
C VAL A 140 -7.86 -2.38 7.31
N ASP A 141 -8.29 -3.52 6.78
CA ASP A 141 -7.48 -4.72 6.75
C ASP A 141 -6.51 -4.70 5.56
N ARG A 142 -5.40 -5.43 5.68
CA ARG A 142 -4.49 -5.70 4.56
C ARG A 142 -5.26 -6.32 3.39
N VAL A 143 -6.08 -7.32 3.69
CA VAL A 143 -7.10 -7.89 2.82
C VAL A 143 -8.37 -8.12 3.66
N SER A 144 -9.48 -7.50 3.26
CA SER A 144 -10.81 -7.70 3.83
C SER A 144 -11.62 -8.63 2.92
N PRO A 145 -11.89 -9.88 3.33
CA PRO A 145 -12.69 -10.82 2.55
C PRO A 145 -14.04 -10.23 2.11
N GLY A 146 -14.33 -10.31 0.82
CA GLY A 146 -15.58 -9.81 0.22
C GLY A 146 -15.60 -8.31 -0.06
N ASP A 147 -14.61 -7.53 0.41
CA ASP A 147 -14.62 -6.07 0.27
C ASP A 147 -13.27 -5.50 -0.22
N PRO A 148 -13.12 -5.27 -1.53
CA PRO A 148 -11.95 -4.61 -2.10
C PRO A 148 -11.76 -3.16 -1.60
N SER A 149 -12.85 -2.45 -1.26
CA SER A 149 -12.78 -1.06 -0.80
C SER A 149 -12.22 -0.93 0.62
N GLN A 150 -12.32 -2.00 1.41
CA GLN A 150 -11.71 -2.13 2.74
C GLN A 150 -10.43 -2.98 2.72
N SER A 151 -9.91 -3.30 1.54
CA SER A 151 -8.68 -4.09 1.35
C SER A 151 -7.52 -3.19 0.97
N TYR A 152 -6.64 -2.91 1.92
CA TYR A 152 -5.53 -1.99 1.74
C TYR A 152 -4.60 -2.38 0.58
N LEU A 153 -4.37 -3.67 0.39
CA LEU A 153 -3.55 -4.19 -0.70
C LEU A 153 -4.12 -3.80 -2.08
N TYR A 154 -5.43 -3.95 -2.27
CA TYR A 154 -6.09 -3.58 -3.52
C TYR A 154 -5.99 -2.07 -3.77
N LEU A 155 -6.25 -1.27 -2.73
CA LEU A 155 -6.14 0.19 -2.81
C LEU A 155 -4.72 0.66 -3.15
N LYS A 156 -3.70 0.00 -2.62
CA LYS A 156 -2.30 0.25 -2.99
C LYS A 156 -2.01 -0.05 -4.45
N VAL A 157 -2.59 -1.12 -5.01
CA VAL A 157 -2.38 -1.50 -6.41
C VAL A 157 -3.04 -0.50 -7.37
N ILE A 158 -4.25 0.00 -7.05
CA ILE A 158 -4.94 0.97 -7.90
C ILE A 158 -4.56 2.43 -7.63
N GLY A 159 -3.81 2.70 -6.55
CA GLY A 159 -3.34 4.04 -6.20
C GLY A 159 -4.34 4.87 -5.38
N GLU A 160 -5.33 4.23 -4.77
CA GLU A 160 -6.38 4.86 -3.98
C GLU A 160 -6.15 4.76 -2.47
N GLN A 161 -4.98 4.31 -2.02
CA GLN A 161 -4.68 4.12 -0.59
C GLN A 161 -4.94 5.35 0.30
N ALA A 162 -4.88 6.56 -0.27
CA ALA A 162 -5.15 7.80 0.45
C ALA A 162 -6.63 7.97 0.84
N SER A 163 -7.56 7.31 0.14
CA SER A 163 -9.00 7.39 0.42
C SER A 163 -9.38 6.83 1.80
N VAL A 164 -8.58 5.89 2.30
CA VAL A 164 -8.75 5.24 3.62
C VAL A 164 -7.73 5.74 4.64
N GLY A 165 -7.11 6.91 4.40
CA GLY A 165 -6.10 7.48 5.30
C GLY A 165 -4.75 6.77 5.27
N GLY A 166 -4.51 5.93 4.26
CA GLY A 166 -3.22 5.29 4.05
C GLY A 166 -2.15 6.23 3.52
N SER A 167 -0.90 5.78 3.59
CA SER A 167 0.28 6.55 3.17
C SER A 167 1.03 5.90 2.00
N GLY A 168 2.07 6.56 1.50
CA GLY A 168 2.94 6.04 0.43
C GLY A 168 2.36 6.17 -0.99
N VAL A 169 2.95 5.44 -1.93
CA VAL A 169 2.62 5.49 -3.36
C VAL A 169 1.92 4.21 -3.84
N ARG A 170 1.35 4.27 -5.04
CA ARG A 170 0.78 3.13 -5.76
C ARG A 170 1.83 2.04 -5.94
N MET A 171 1.45 0.78 -5.69
CA MET A 171 2.29 -0.39 -5.87
C MET A 171 2.06 -1.04 -7.25
N PRO A 172 3.12 -1.46 -7.95
CA PRO A 172 4.50 -1.50 -7.49
C PRO A 172 5.18 -0.13 -7.66
N ALA A 173 5.90 0.29 -6.63
CA ALA A 173 6.48 1.63 -6.57
C ALA A 173 7.57 1.82 -7.63
N GLY A 174 7.52 2.93 -8.38
CA GLY A 174 8.51 3.23 -9.42
C GLY A 174 8.44 2.34 -10.67
N MET A 175 7.44 1.45 -10.74
CA MET A 175 7.20 0.55 -11.87
C MET A 175 5.89 0.92 -12.59
N LEU A 176 5.66 0.29 -13.75
CA LEU A 176 4.39 0.41 -14.46
C LEU A 176 3.22 -0.10 -13.58
N PRO A 177 1.99 0.42 -13.74
CA PRO A 177 0.80 -0.21 -13.17
C PRO A 177 0.71 -1.68 -13.51
N LEU A 178 0.13 -2.46 -12.59
CA LEU A 178 -0.28 -3.82 -12.93
C LEU A 178 -1.20 -3.76 -14.15
N PRO A 179 -1.12 -4.75 -15.04
CA PRO A 179 -2.11 -4.93 -16.09
C PRO A 179 -3.52 -4.97 -15.50
N PRO A 180 -4.55 -4.39 -16.17
CA PRO A 180 -5.92 -4.40 -15.67
C PRO A 180 -6.44 -5.80 -15.34
N GLU A 181 -6.04 -6.81 -16.12
CA GLU A 181 -6.39 -8.21 -15.89
C GLU A 181 -5.88 -8.75 -14.54
N ASP A 182 -4.67 -8.35 -14.12
CA ASP A 182 -4.06 -8.75 -12.86
C ASP A 182 -4.73 -8.03 -11.67
N ILE A 183 -5.11 -6.77 -11.88
CA ILE A 183 -5.90 -6.01 -10.90
C ILE A 183 -7.27 -6.66 -10.69
N ASP A 184 -7.91 -7.10 -11.77
CA ASP A 184 -9.20 -7.80 -11.72
C ASP A 184 -9.08 -9.16 -11.04
N LEU A 185 -8.00 -9.92 -11.26
CA LEU A 185 -7.75 -11.17 -10.52
C LEU A 185 -7.69 -10.94 -9.01
N ILE A 186 -6.94 -9.92 -8.56
CA ILE A 186 -6.87 -9.55 -7.14
C ILE A 186 -8.26 -9.16 -6.64
N ARG A 187 -9.00 -8.35 -7.41
CA ARG A 187 -10.35 -7.91 -7.06
C ARG A 187 -11.30 -9.10 -6.91
N PHE A 188 -11.30 -10.03 -7.86
CA PHE A 188 -12.17 -11.21 -7.85
C PHE A 188 -11.83 -12.17 -6.72
N TRP A 189 -10.55 -12.40 -6.44
CA TRP A 189 -10.13 -13.16 -5.27
C TRP A 189 -10.70 -12.57 -3.98
N ILE A 190 -10.58 -11.24 -3.80
CA ILE A 190 -11.13 -10.56 -2.62
C ILE A 190 -12.65 -10.67 -2.59
N LEU A 191 -13.35 -10.37 -3.68
CA LEU A 191 -14.81 -10.49 -3.78
C LEU A 191 -15.32 -11.91 -3.51
N GLY A 192 -14.56 -12.93 -3.93
CA GLY A 192 -14.81 -14.34 -3.67
C GLY A 192 -14.54 -14.78 -2.23
N GLY A 193 -14.29 -13.83 -1.32
CA GLY A 193 -14.03 -14.10 0.10
C GLY A 193 -12.56 -14.35 0.42
N ALA A 194 -11.65 -13.95 -0.47
CA ALA A 194 -10.21 -14.13 -0.33
C ALA A 194 -9.86 -15.58 0.03
N GLN A 195 -10.28 -16.55 -0.79
CA GLN A 195 -10.10 -17.98 -0.49
C GLN A 195 -8.62 -18.39 -0.45
N PRO A 196 -8.25 -19.37 0.41
CA PRO A 196 -6.87 -19.85 0.53
C PRO A 196 -6.38 -20.64 -0.70
#